data_AF-A0A7S4FK76-F1
#
_entry.id   AF-A0A7S4FK76-F1
#
_cell.length_a   1.000
_cell.length_b   1.000
_cell.length_c   1.000
_cell.angle_alpha   90.00
_cell.angle_beta   90.00
_cell.angle_gamma   90.00
#
_symmetry.space_group_name_H-M   'P 1'
#
loop_
_entity.id
_entity.type
_entity.pdbx_description
1 polymer ?
#
loop_
_entity_poly.entity_id
_entity_poly.type
_entity_poly.pdbx_seq_one_letter_code
_entity_poly.pdbx_strand_id
1 'polypeptide(L)'
;MASCIKYNANFPKGMQDHVQKEADTEWGIIKEGLERNCASSDMVGILHFCKRLKRFVRCQYDMPATDKAQIVRWLLPSVVDERTPTGMASYLMSTLCCVIREKDQLDVAVDWKPLYDLVDRVVFP
;
A
#
# COMPACT_ATOMS: atom_id res chain seq x y z
N MET A 1 0.47 13.05 18.33
CA MET A 1 -0.26 11.93 17.67
C MET A 1 0.08 10.63 18.39
N ALA A 2 -0.84 10.08 19.19
CA ALA A 2 -0.68 8.76 19.79
C ALA A 2 -0.97 7.71 18.70
N SER A 3 0.05 6.93 18.36
CA SER A 3 0.03 5.94 17.29
C SER A 3 -0.66 4.66 17.79
N CYS A 4 -1.42 3.92 16.96
CA CYS A 4 -2.09 2.65 17.33
C CYS A 4 -1.15 1.60 17.95
N ILE A 5 0.17 1.69 17.71
CA ILE A 5 1.19 0.89 18.41
C ILE A 5 1.10 1.10 19.93
N LYS A 6 0.80 2.32 20.41
CA LYS A 6 0.56 2.61 21.83
C LYS A 6 -0.71 1.95 22.37
N TYR A 7 -1.70 1.64 21.53
CA TYR A 7 -2.94 0.99 21.97
C TYR A 7 -2.81 -0.53 21.96
N ASN A 8 -2.07 -1.11 21.00
CA ASN A 8 -1.77 -2.55 21.03
C ASN A 8 -0.92 -2.93 22.24
N ALA A 9 0.02 -2.07 22.64
CA ALA A 9 0.81 -2.26 23.85
C ALA A 9 -0.02 -2.27 25.15
N ASN A 10 -1.27 -1.80 25.12
CA ASN A 10 -2.17 -1.80 26.28
C ASN A 10 -3.02 -3.08 26.38
N PHE A 11 -3.00 -3.96 25.38
CA PHE A 11 -3.68 -5.25 25.48
C PHE A 11 -2.92 -6.20 26.42
N PRO A 12 -3.62 -7.13 27.11
CA PRO A 12 -2.96 -8.22 27.81
C PRO A 12 -2.06 -9.01 26.87
N LYS A 13 -0.89 -9.48 27.34
CA LYS A 13 0.11 -10.18 26.48
C LYS A 13 -0.49 -11.28 25.60
N GLY A 14 -1.39 -12.12 26.13
CA GLY A 14 -2.05 -13.16 25.33
C GLY A 14 -2.95 -12.66 24.20
N MET A 15 -3.47 -11.43 24.30
CA MET A 15 -4.24 -10.78 23.24
C MET A 15 -3.31 -10.07 22.23
N GLN A 16 -2.14 -9.59 22.65
CA GLN A 16 -1.13 -9.06 21.74
C GLN A 16 -0.62 -10.12 20.77
N ASP A 17 -0.32 -11.33 21.28
CA ASP A 17 0.15 -12.46 20.46
C ASP A 17 -0.91 -12.89 19.44
N HIS A 18 -2.18 -12.89 19.83
CA HIS A 18 -3.30 -13.21 18.94
C HIS A 18 -3.46 -12.16 17.84
N VAL A 19 -3.45 -10.88 18.20
CA VAL A 19 -3.56 -9.77 17.24
C VAL A 19 -2.37 -9.75 16.28
N GLN A 20 -1.16 -10.05 16.75
CA GLN A 20 0.01 -10.14 15.87
C GLN A 20 -0.13 -11.30 14.87
N LYS A 21 -0.56 -12.48 15.31
CA LYS A 21 -0.78 -13.63 14.41
C LYS A 21 -1.86 -13.36 13.36
N GLU A 22 -2.93 -12.67 13.75
CA GLU A 22 -3.96 -12.21 12.80
C GLU A 22 -3.41 -11.18 11.81
N ALA A 23 -2.57 -10.25 12.29
CA ALA A 23 -1.92 -9.27 11.42
C ALA A 23 -0.99 -9.96 10.40
N ASP A 24 -0.18 -10.93 10.82
CA ASP A 24 0.71 -11.67 9.93
C ASP A 24 -0.08 -12.46 8.87
N THR A 25 -1.21 -13.06 9.27
CA THR A 25 -2.12 -13.78 8.36
C THR A 25 -2.77 -12.82 7.36
N GLU A 26 -3.28 -11.69 7.84
CA GLU A 26 -3.89 -10.64 7.00
C GLU A 26 -2.86 -10.06 6.02
N TRP A 27 -1.62 -9.87 6.47
CA TRP A 27 -0.52 -9.41 5.64
C TRP A 27 -0.21 -10.40 4.51
N GLY A 28 -0.13 -11.70 4.82
CA GLY A 28 0.06 -12.74 3.81
C GLY A 28 -1.03 -12.72 2.73
N ILE A 29 -2.30 -12.59 3.15
CA ILE A 29 -3.44 -12.50 2.23
C ILE A 29 -3.37 -11.24 1.35
N ILE A 30 -3.01 -10.09 1.94
CA ILE A 30 -2.87 -8.83 1.19
C ILE A 30 -1.74 -8.94 0.17
N LYS A 31 -0.59 -9.51 0.56
CA LYS A 31 0.59 -9.64 -0.28
C LYS A 31 0.32 -10.52 -1.50
N GLU A 32 -0.18 -11.74 -1.28
CA GLU A 32 -0.54 -12.66 -2.37
C GLU A 32 -1.64 -12.07 -3.26
N GLY A 33 -2.62 -11.40 -2.64
CA GLY A 33 -3.70 -10.74 -3.35
C GLY A 33 -3.19 -9.63 -4.27
N LEU A 34 -2.34 -8.74 -3.76
CA LEU A 34 -1.75 -7.67 -4.57
C LEU A 34 -0.87 -8.22 -5.67
N GLU A 35 0.03 -9.15 -5.36
CA GLU A 35 0.92 -9.77 -6.34
C GLU A 35 0.14 -10.37 -7.52
N ARG A 36 -0.85 -11.22 -7.21
CA ARG A 36 -1.65 -11.90 -8.23
C ARG A 36 -2.43 -10.92 -9.10
N ASN A 37 -3.13 -9.96 -8.48
CA ASN A 37 -4.01 -9.05 -9.21
C ASN A 37 -3.21 -7.99 -9.99
N CYS A 38 -2.05 -7.56 -9.49
CA CYS A 38 -1.15 -6.68 -10.25
C CYS A 38 -0.56 -7.43 -11.45
N ALA A 39 -0.13 -8.68 -11.27
CA ALA A 39 0.38 -9.51 -12.37
C ALA A 39 -0.65 -9.76 -13.47
N SER A 40 -1.93 -9.95 -13.11
CA SER A 40 -3.03 -10.13 -14.06
C SER A 40 -3.67 -8.82 -14.53
N SER A 41 -3.21 -7.67 -14.03
CA SER A 41 -3.86 -6.36 -14.25
C SER A 41 -5.35 -6.34 -13.92
N ASP A 42 -5.80 -7.13 -12.94
CA ASP A 42 -7.19 -7.11 -12.46
C ASP A 42 -7.42 -5.90 -11.56
N MET A 43 -7.92 -4.82 -12.14
CA MET A 43 -8.09 -3.55 -11.43
C MET A 43 -9.09 -3.63 -10.27
N VAL A 44 -10.12 -4.48 -10.37
CA VAL A 44 -11.10 -4.67 -9.29
C VAL A 44 -10.42 -5.34 -8.09
N GLY A 45 -9.63 -6.38 -8.36
CA GLY A 45 -8.82 -7.06 -7.36
C GLY A 45 -7.78 -6.12 -6.72
N ILE A 46 -7.04 -5.35 -7.54
CA ILE A 46 -6.04 -4.38 -7.06
C ILE A 46 -6.69 -3.38 -6.09
N LEU A 47 -7.83 -2.78 -6.47
CA LEU A 47 -8.54 -1.82 -5.62
C LEU A 47 -9.05 -2.45 -4.32
N HIS A 48 -9.57 -3.69 -4.38
CA HIS A 48 -10.00 -4.43 -3.20
C HIS A 48 -8.86 -4.60 -2.19
N PHE A 49 -7.70 -5.05 -2.65
CA PHE A 49 -6.55 -5.27 -1.78
C PHE A 49 -5.87 -3.97 -1.35
N CYS A 50 -5.89 -2.92 -2.16
CA CYS A 50 -5.46 -1.58 -1.74
C CYS A 50 -6.30 -1.05 -0.58
N LYS A 51 -7.62 -1.28 -0.59
CA LYS A 51 -8.51 -0.91 0.52
C LYS A 51 -8.15 -1.65 1.81
N ARG A 52 -7.82 -2.95 1.72
CA ARG A 52 -7.36 -3.75 2.88
C ARG A 52 -6.00 -3.28 3.37
N LEU A 53 -5.06 -3.02 2.46
CA LEU A 53 -3.75 -2.47 2.76
C LEU A 53 -3.81 -1.14 3.52
N LYS A 54 -4.64 -0.19 3.06
CA LYS A 54 -4.83 1.08 3.79
C LYS A 54 -5.33 0.87 5.21
N ARG A 55 -6.21 -0.12 5.44
CA ARG A 55 -6.68 -0.46 6.78
C ARG A 55 -5.56 -1.07 7.62
N PHE A 56 -4.79 -1.99 7.04
CA PHE A 56 -3.63 -2.61 7.69
C PHE A 56 -2.62 -1.55 8.15
N VAL A 57 -2.23 -0.63 7.27
CA VAL A 57 -1.32 0.48 7.58
C VAL A 57 -1.92 1.44 8.61
N ARG A 58 -3.24 1.69 8.56
CA ARG A 58 -3.93 2.52 9.56
C ARG A 58 -3.91 1.89 10.95
N CYS A 59 -3.98 0.57 11.05
CA CYS A 59 -3.79 -0.17 12.30
C CYS A 59 -2.33 -0.11 12.79
N GLN A 60 -1.41 0.39 11.96
CA GLN A 60 0.03 0.54 12.25
C GLN A 60 0.69 -0.78 12.62
N TYR A 61 0.23 -1.87 12.01
CA TYR A 61 0.96 -3.12 12.04
C TYR A 61 2.31 -2.94 11.36
N ASP A 62 3.28 -3.71 11.83
CA ASP A 62 4.63 -3.62 11.31
C ASP A 62 4.66 -4.14 9.86
N MET A 63 5.46 -3.48 9.03
CA MET A 63 5.62 -3.84 7.63
C MET A 63 7.08 -3.62 7.26
N PRO A 64 7.80 -4.68 6.85
CA PRO A 64 9.20 -4.58 6.47
C PRO A 64 9.40 -3.55 5.34
N ALA A 65 10.53 -2.83 5.37
CA ALA A 65 10.86 -1.86 4.31
C ALA A 65 10.96 -2.51 2.91
N THR A 66 11.41 -3.76 2.85
CA THR A 66 11.45 -4.58 1.63
C THR A 66 10.07 -4.83 1.04
N ASP A 67 9.08 -5.07 1.90
CA ASP A 67 7.69 -5.28 1.51
C ASP A 67 7.03 -3.97 1.04
N LYS A 68 7.33 -2.85 1.70
CA LYS A 68 6.91 -1.52 1.23
C LYS A 68 7.45 -1.24 -0.18
N ALA A 69 8.74 -1.49 -0.39
CA ALA A 69 9.39 -1.38 -1.68
C ALA A 69 8.70 -2.25 -2.75
N GLN A 70 8.34 -3.48 -2.39
CA GLN A 70 7.64 -4.40 -3.29
C GLN A 70 6.23 -3.91 -3.67
N ILE A 71 5.47 -3.37 -2.72
CA ILE A 71 4.17 -2.75 -3.00
C ILE A 71 4.30 -1.61 -4.01
N VAL A 72 5.33 -0.76 -3.87
CA VAL A 72 5.59 0.32 -4.85
C VAL A 72 5.81 -0.26 -6.23
N ARG A 73 6.66 -1.29 -6.36
CA ARG A 73 6.93 -1.96 -7.64
C ARG A 73 5.68 -2.56 -8.27
N TRP A 74 4.76 -3.10 -7.48
CA TRP A 74 3.51 -3.68 -7.99
C TRP A 74 2.47 -2.64 -8.41
N LEU A 75 2.26 -1.60 -7.60
CA LEU A 75 1.16 -0.66 -7.81
C LEU A 75 1.52 0.49 -8.74
N LEU A 76 2.78 0.94 -8.76
CA LEU A 76 3.20 2.09 -9.55
C LEU A 76 2.86 1.94 -11.04
N PRO A 77 3.07 0.79 -11.71
CA PRO A 77 2.68 0.61 -13.10
C PRO A 77 1.18 0.88 -13.35
N SER A 78 0.30 0.41 -12.45
CA SER A 78 -1.14 0.64 -12.56
C SER A 78 -1.56 2.09 -12.32
N VAL A 79 -0.76 2.84 -11.54
CA VAL A 79 -1.02 4.26 -11.25
C VAL A 79 -0.70 5.13 -12.45
N VAL A 80 0.42 4.85 -13.12
CA VAL A 80 0.93 5.65 -14.24
C VAL A 80 0.43 5.17 -15.61
N ASP A 81 -0.30 4.05 -15.66
CA ASP A 81 -0.96 3.58 -16.88
C ASP A 81 -1.99 4.62 -17.35
N GLU A 82 -1.83 5.05 -18.60
CA GLU A 82 -2.72 5.99 -19.25
C GLU A 82 -4.16 5.46 -19.36
N ARG A 83 -4.34 4.14 -19.38
CA ARG A 83 -5.66 3.49 -19.45
C ARG A 83 -6.39 3.48 -18.11
N THR A 84 -5.68 3.69 -17.00
CA THR A 84 -6.29 3.72 -15.68
C THR A 84 -7.12 5.00 -15.53
N PRO A 85 -8.42 4.91 -15.19
CA PRO A 85 -9.24 6.08 -14.93
C PRO A 85 -8.66 6.96 -13.83
N THR A 86 -8.68 8.29 -14.02
CA THR A 86 -8.05 9.27 -13.09
C THR A 86 -8.44 9.07 -11.63
N GLY A 87 -9.72 8.77 -11.35
CA GLY A 87 -10.18 8.49 -9.98
C GLY A 87 -9.54 7.24 -9.36
N MET A 88 -9.30 6.21 -10.16
CA MET A 88 -8.62 4.99 -9.72
C MET A 88 -7.12 5.24 -9.53
N ALA A 89 -6.46 5.88 -10.49
CA ALA A 89 -5.05 6.27 -10.37
C ALA A 89 -4.81 7.12 -9.12
N SER A 90 -5.70 8.08 -8.83
CA SER A 90 -5.66 8.90 -7.61
C SER A 90 -5.79 8.06 -6.33
N TYR A 91 -6.68 7.06 -6.33
CA TYR A 91 -6.85 6.16 -5.19
C TYR A 91 -5.62 5.28 -4.94
N LEU A 92 -5.05 4.73 -6.02
CA LEU A 92 -3.83 3.93 -5.96
C LEU A 92 -2.64 4.77 -5.49
N MET A 93 -2.49 6.00 -6.02
CA MET A 93 -1.48 6.96 -5.56
C MET A 93 -1.62 7.28 -4.07
N SER A 94 -2.85 7.55 -3.63
CA SER A 94 -3.13 7.76 -2.20
C SER A 94 -2.78 6.53 -1.36
N THR A 95 -2.92 5.31 -1.90
CA THR A 95 -2.51 4.08 -1.22
C THR A 95 -0.99 3.98 -1.10
N LEU A 96 -0.26 4.28 -2.18
CA LEU A 96 1.20 4.36 -2.17
C LEU A 96 1.71 5.36 -1.14
N CYS A 97 1.16 6.58 -1.10
CA CYS A 97 1.52 7.58 -0.10
C CYS A 97 1.19 7.16 1.35
N CYS A 98 0.24 6.24 1.56
CA CYS A 98 -0.01 5.71 2.91
C CYS A 98 1.07 4.72 3.33
N VAL A 99 1.56 3.90 2.39
CA VAL A 99 2.58 2.88 2.62
C VAL A 99 3.96 3.51 2.81
N ILE A 100 4.28 4.53 1.99
CA ILE A 100 5.52 5.26 2.01
C ILE A 100 5.44 6.36 3.08
N ARG A 101 6.14 6.21 4.20
CA ARG A 101 6.30 7.30 5.17
C ARG A 101 7.60 8.06 4.94
N GLU A 102 7.63 9.35 5.29
CA GLU A 102 8.79 10.26 5.14
C GLU A 102 10.12 9.75 5.74
N LYS A 103 10.09 8.73 6.61
CA LYS A 103 11.27 8.16 7.28
C LYS A 103 11.70 6.80 6.74
N ASP A 104 10.95 6.23 5.79
CA ASP A 104 11.29 4.93 5.23
C ASP A 104 12.41 5.11 4.19
N GLN A 105 13.59 4.55 4.47
CA GLN A 105 14.58 4.34 3.42
C GLN A 105 14.07 3.23 2.51
N LEU A 106 13.40 3.62 1.42
CA LEU A 106 12.95 2.69 0.40
C LEU A 106 14.06 2.48 -0.62
N ASP A 107 14.56 1.25 -0.69
CA ASP A 107 15.48 0.84 -1.74
C ASP A 107 14.71 0.53 -3.05
N VAL A 108 14.09 1.58 -3.61
CA VAL A 108 13.39 1.54 -4.90
C VAL A 108 13.78 2.76 -5.71
N ALA A 109 14.47 2.53 -6.83
CA ALA A 109 14.61 3.53 -7.87
C ALA A 109 13.25 3.67 -8.58
N VAL A 110 12.58 4.81 -8.38
CA VAL A 110 11.35 5.16 -9.08
C VAL A 110 11.69 6.16 -10.18
N ASP A 111 11.36 5.84 -11.42
CA ASP A 111 11.42 6.82 -12.50
C ASP A 111 10.36 7.90 -12.25
N TRP A 112 10.79 9.15 -12.23
CA TRP A 112 9.92 10.29 -11.94
C TRP A 112 9.06 10.67 -13.15
N LYS A 113 9.49 10.33 -14.37
CA LYS A 113 8.82 10.81 -15.59
C LYS A 113 7.37 10.32 -15.73
N PRO A 114 7.04 9.02 -15.51
CA PRO A 114 5.65 8.57 -15.59
C PRO A 114 4.73 9.20 -14.54
N LEU A 115 5.28 9.61 -13.39
CA LEU A 115 4.55 10.35 -12.37
C LEU A 115 4.29 11.79 -12.79
N TYR A 116 5.27 12.43 -13.43
CA TYR A 116 5.11 13.76 -14.00
C TYR A 116 4.04 13.77 -15.10
N ASP A 117 4.12 12.83 -16.04
CA ASP A 117 3.17 12.73 -17.16
C ASP A 117 1.72 12.49 -16.64
N LEU A 118 1.57 11.71 -15.55
CA LEU A 118 0.29 11.56 -14.85
C LEU A 118 -0.23 12.88 -14.28
N VAL A 119 0.63 13.65 -13.59
CA VAL A 119 0.24 14.96 -13.03
C VAL A 119 -0.13 15.93 -14.14
N ASP A 120 0.67 15.98 -15.21
CA ASP A 120 0.44 16.85 -16.36
C ASP A 120 -0.94 16.60 -16.96
N ARG A 121 -1.27 15.34 -17.25
CA ARG A 121 -2.59 14.92 -17.74
C ARG A 121 -3.76 15.25 -16.81
N VAL A 122 -3.55 15.17 -15.50
CA VAL A 122 -4.63 15.35 -14.51
C VAL A 122 -4.87 16.82 -14.17
N VAL A 123 -3.80 17.62 -14.13
CA VAL A 123 -3.84 19.04 -13.73
C VAL A 123 -4.00 19.97 -14.93
N PHE A 124 -3.41 19.62 -16.08
CA PHE A 124 -3.43 20.41 -17.31
C PHE A 124 -4.06 19.61 -18.47
N PRO A 125 -5.37 19.29 -18.39
CA PRO A 125 -6.07 18.53 -19.43
C PRO A 125 -6.24 19.29 -20.75
#